data_AF-A0A7M7J2G7-F1
#
_entry.id   AF-A0A7M7J2G7-F1
#
_cell.length_a   1.000
_cell.length_b   1.000
_cell.length_c   1.000
_cell.angle_alpha   90.00
_cell.angle_beta   90.00
_cell.angle_gamma   90.00
#
_symmetry.space_group_name_H-M   'P 1'
#
loop_
_entity.id
_entity.type
_entity.pdbx_description
1 polymer ?
#
loop_
_entity_poly.entity_id
_entity_poly.type
_entity_poly.pdbx_seq_one_letter_code
_entity_poly.pdbx_strand_id
1 'polypeptide(L)'
;MVACSLSFVALFAVCLVAAAVAEEEETYTDKYDHLDVDAVLANDRLRNQYYKCILDTGPCVTPDAIFFKDKIPEVIVTKCRKCTARQKEAFAKVVEWFASNDPPAWDAVIRKAVNEFQMKGAIRRQQTTPRAETRTMSKSLAIVLALCAFAACATAEEVYSDKYDYVDVVSILANDRIRTQYYDCFMDFAPCFTPDAKFFKEKFPEAIVTKCRKCTQKQKDSFEKIVLYYTEKQPEQWKMLLAKAIANSQKKKN
;
A
#
# COMPACT_ATOMS: atom_id res chain seq x y z
N MET A 1 -41.93 33.18 1.84
CA MET A 1 -41.50 32.86 3.23
C MET A 1 -41.30 31.34 3.46
N VAL A 2 -40.84 30.55 2.47
CA VAL A 2 -40.69 29.07 2.62
C VAL A 2 -39.24 28.60 2.42
N ALA A 3 -38.32 29.47 1.96
CA ALA A 3 -36.90 29.12 1.76
C ALA A 3 -36.09 29.06 3.07
N CYS A 4 -36.56 29.70 4.16
CA CYS A 4 -35.82 29.79 5.41
C CYS A 4 -35.95 28.52 6.28
N SER A 5 -37.08 27.80 6.17
CA SER A 5 -37.36 26.59 6.96
C SER A 5 -36.66 25.32 6.42
N LEU A 6 -36.43 25.23 5.10
CA LEU A 6 -35.72 24.11 4.48
C LEU A 6 -34.21 24.11 4.78
N SER A 7 -33.62 25.30 4.93
CA SER A 7 -32.19 25.46 5.24
C SER A 7 -31.86 24.99 6.66
N PHE A 8 -32.75 25.26 7.63
CA PHE A 8 -32.56 24.83 9.02
C PHE A 8 -32.69 23.31 9.21
N VAL A 9 -33.60 22.65 8.47
CA VAL A 9 -33.80 21.19 8.53
C VAL A 9 -32.63 20.44 7.89
N ALA A 10 -32.09 20.95 6.78
CA ALA A 10 -30.90 20.40 6.13
C ALA A 10 -29.65 20.52 7.02
N LEU A 11 -29.48 21.67 7.71
CA LEU A 11 -28.35 21.90 8.62
C LEU A 11 -28.41 20.98 9.86
N PHE A 12 -29.60 20.80 10.45
CA PHE A 12 -29.79 19.92 11.59
C PHE A 12 -29.60 18.43 11.24
N ALA A 13 -30.04 18.01 10.04
CA ALA A 13 -29.84 16.66 9.55
C ALA A 13 -28.35 16.36 9.27
N VAL A 14 -27.60 17.31 8.72
CA VAL A 14 -26.14 17.19 8.51
C VAL A 14 -25.39 17.10 9.86
N CYS A 15 -25.79 17.88 10.87
CA CYS A 15 -25.20 17.82 12.20
C CYS A 15 -25.48 16.50 12.95
N LEU A 16 -26.68 15.91 12.78
CA LEU A 16 -27.02 14.61 13.38
C LEU A 16 -26.27 13.44 12.75
N VAL A 17 -25.95 13.51 11.45
CA VAL A 17 -25.12 12.50 10.77
C VAL A 17 -23.65 12.61 11.20
N ALA A 18 -23.13 13.82 11.43
CA ALA A 18 -21.75 14.02 11.89
C ALA A 18 -21.51 13.50 13.32
N ALA A 19 -22.51 13.59 14.20
CA ALA A 19 -22.41 13.08 15.58
C ALA A 19 -22.45 11.55 15.68
N ALA A 20 -22.89 10.84 14.63
CA ALA A 20 -22.99 9.38 14.60
C ALA A 20 -21.71 8.67 14.14
N VAL A 21 -20.65 9.40 13.78
CA VAL A 21 -19.37 8.83 13.31
C VAL A 21 -18.26 9.08 14.35
N ALA A 22 -18.52 8.72 15.59
CA ALA A 22 -17.42 8.41 16.50
C ALA A 22 -16.96 6.98 16.16
N GLU A 23 -15.98 6.85 15.25
CA GLU A 23 -15.29 5.57 15.07
C GLU A 23 -14.55 5.26 16.39
N GLU A 24 -15.00 4.26 17.14
CA GLU A 24 -14.12 3.61 18.11
C GLU A 24 -12.94 3.05 17.32
N GLU A 25 -11.72 3.54 17.57
CA GLU A 25 -10.51 2.98 16.97
C GLU A 25 -10.34 1.54 17.46
N GLU A 26 -10.76 0.57 16.65
CA GLU A 26 -10.55 -0.85 16.93
C GLU A 26 -9.03 -1.15 17.03
N THR A 27 -8.57 -1.47 18.24
CA THR A 27 -7.19 -1.89 18.50
C THR A 27 -7.01 -3.39 18.25
N TYR A 28 -5.77 -3.83 18.08
CA TYR A 28 -5.45 -5.24 18.18
C TYR A 28 -5.73 -5.77 19.59
N THR A 29 -5.93 -7.08 19.71
CA THR A 29 -6.04 -7.73 21.02
C THR A 29 -4.82 -7.42 21.90
N ASP A 30 -5.08 -7.17 23.17
CA ASP A 30 -4.11 -6.92 24.24
C ASP A 30 -3.60 -8.21 24.89
N LYS A 31 -4.02 -9.38 24.39
CA LYS A 31 -3.70 -10.70 24.94
C LYS A 31 -2.21 -10.91 25.22
N TYR A 32 -1.33 -10.30 24.42
CA TYR A 32 0.12 -10.46 24.52
C TYR A 32 0.85 -9.19 25.02
N ASP A 33 0.12 -8.20 25.54
CA ASP A 33 0.70 -6.93 26.02
C ASP A 33 1.55 -7.09 27.28
N HIS A 34 1.48 -8.25 27.93
CA HIS A 34 2.30 -8.64 29.07
C HIS A 34 3.67 -9.22 28.69
N LEU A 35 3.98 -9.35 27.39
CA LEU A 35 5.28 -9.84 26.94
C LEU A 35 6.40 -8.87 27.34
N ASP A 36 7.40 -9.38 28.08
CA ASP A 36 8.58 -8.60 28.45
C ASP A 36 9.55 -8.49 27.26
N VAL A 37 9.43 -7.38 26.53
CA VAL A 37 10.26 -7.09 25.36
C VAL A 37 11.73 -6.88 25.75
N ASP A 38 12.01 -6.32 26.91
CA ASP A 38 13.38 -6.05 27.35
C ASP A 38 14.11 -7.38 27.63
N ALA A 39 13.43 -8.33 28.27
CA ALA A 39 13.96 -9.69 28.47
C ALA A 39 14.18 -10.45 27.14
N VAL A 40 13.29 -10.27 26.16
CA VAL A 40 13.46 -10.86 24.82
C VAL A 40 14.66 -10.25 24.10
N LEU A 41 14.79 -8.91 24.11
CA LEU A 41 15.89 -8.21 23.42
C LEU A 41 17.25 -8.49 24.06
N ALA A 42 17.31 -8.63 25.40
CA ALA A 42 18.53 -8.96 26.12
C ALA A 42 19.01 -10.41 25.90
N ASN A 43 18.15 -11.30 25.39
CA ASN A 43 18.47 -12.71 25.18
C ASN A 43 18.63 -13.04 23.69
N ASP A 44 19.88 -13.18 23.23
CA ASP A 44 20.21 -13.47 21.83
C ASP A 44 19.48 -14.69 21.26
N ARG A 45 19.29 -15.75 22.05
CA ARG A 45 18.59 -16.95 21.60
C ARG A 45 17.11 -16.65 21.36
N LEU A 46 16.45 -15.98 22.30
CA LEU A 46 15.03 -15.63 22.18
C LEU A 46 14.82 -14.61 21.07
N ARG A 47 15.59 -13.52 21.05
CA ARG A 47 15.53 -12.50 19.98
C ARG A 47 15.69 -13.12 18.60
N ASN A 48 16.69 -14.00 18.41
CA ASN A 48 16.92 -14.66 17.13
C ASN A 48 15.79 -15.63 16.75
N GLN A 49 15.10 -16.22 17.73
CA GLN A 49 13.93 -17.06 17.47
C GLN A 49 12.76 -16.25 16.91
N TYR A 50 12.44 -15.08 17.50
CA TYR A 50 11.43 -14.16 16.94
C TYR A 50 11.86 -13.65 15.56
N TYR A 51 13.11 -13.21 15.43
CA TYR A 51 13.65 -12.70 14.16
C TYR A 51 13.52 -13.72 13.02
N LYS A 52 13.93 -14.97 13.24
CA LYS A 52 13.82 -16.05 12.25
C LYS A 52 12.37 -16.37 11.89
N CYS A 53 11.48 -16.39 12.88
CA CYS A 53 10.04 -16.55 12.67
C CYS A 53 9.48 -15.43 11.78
N ILE A 54 9.78 -14.16 12.10
CA ILE A 54 9.34 -12.98 11.35
C ILE A 54 9.84 -13.02 9.91
N LEU A 55 11.08 -13.47 9.68
CA LEU A 55 11.69 -13.57 8.36
C LEU A 55 11.39 -14.87 7.59
N ASP A 56 10.56 -15.77 8.13
CA ASP A 56 10.30 -17.08 7.51
C ASP A 56 11.56 -17.95 7.31
N THR A 57 12.61 -17.72 8.11
CA THR A 57 13.86 -18.51 8.08
C THR A 57 13.96 -19.51 9.23
N GLY A 58 12.91 -19.60 10.04
CA GLY A 58 12.75 -20.57 11.11
C GLY A 58 11.30 -20.63 11.61
N PRO A 59 10.97 -21.61 12.45
CA PRO A 59 9.60 -21.79 12.93
C PRO A 59 9.21 -20.69 13.93
N CYS A 60 7.93 -20.32 13.91
CA CYS A 60 7.31 -19.56 14.98
C CYS A 60 6.89 -20.52 16.10
N VAL A 61 7.60 -20.48 17.22
CA VAL A 61 7.46 -21.48 18.29
C VAL A 61 6.31 -21.16 19.24
N THR A 62 5.99 -19.87 19.43
CA THR A 62 5.02 -19.42 20.42
C THR A 62 3.83 -18.70 19.78
N PRO A 63 2.63 -18.74 20.40
CA PRO A 63 1.43 -18.08 19.86
C PRO A 63 1.56 -16.57 19.67
N ASP A 64 2.33 -15.91 20.53
CA ASP A 64 2.60 -14.48 20.44
C ASP A 64 3.55 -14.16 19.26
N ALA A 65 4.58 -14.99 19.00
CA ALA A 65 5.43 -14.83 17.82
C ALA A 65 4.64 -14.95 16.51
N ILE A 66 3.68 -15.89 16.45
CA ILE A 66 2.76 -16.03 15.31
C ILE A 66 1.89 -14.78 15.16
N PHE A 67 1.34 -14.29 16.26
CA PHE A 67 0.52 -13.08 16.28
C PHE A 67 1.29 -11.86 15.79
N PHE A 68 2.47 -11.58 16.35
CA PHE A 68 3.26 -10.42 15.96
C PHE A 68 3.71 -10.51 14.50
N LYS A 69 4.16 -11.69 14.04
CA LYS A 69 4.49 -11.90 12.63
C LYS A 69 3.33 -11.55 11.70
N ASP A 70 2.10 -11.98 12.00
CA ASP A 70 0.95 -11.66 11.15
C ASP A 70 0.64 -10.15 11.10
N LYS A 71 0.86 -9.43 12.22
CA LYS A 71 0.54 -8.01 12.34
C LYS A 71 1.66 -7.06 11.88
N ILE A 72 2.93 -7.49 11.92
CA ILE A 72 4.09 -6.67 11.56
C ILE A 72 3.95 -5.93 10.22
N PRO A 73 3.45 -6.55 9.13
CA PRO A 73 3.22 -5.85 7.86
C PRO A 73 2.31 -4.62 7.99
N GLU A 74 1.16 -4.75 8.66
CA GLU A 74 0.24 -3.63 8.88
C GLU A 74 0.82 -2.63 9.88
N VAL A 75 1.46 -3.11 10.96
CA VAL A 75 2.08 -2.25 11.98
C VAL A 75 3.14 -1.33 11.37
N ILE A 76 4.03 -1.85 10.52
CA ILE A 76 5.10 -1.07 9.90
C ILE A 76 4.52 -0.04 8.90
N VAL A 77 3.63 -0.47 8.00
CA VAL A 77 3.11 0.43 6.96
C VAL A 77 2.16 1.48 7.51
N THR A 78 1.32 1.11 8.49
CA THR A 78 0.33 2.02 9.09
C THR A 78 0.83 2.75 10.32
N LYS A 79 2.12 2.58 10.67
CA LYS A 79 2.74 3.18 11.86
C LYS A 79 1.97 2.89 13.15
N CYS A 80 1.66 1.61 13.37
CA CYS A 80 0.99 1.12 14.57
C CYS A 80 -0.40 1.76 14.83
N ARG A 81 -1.15 2.12 13.79
CA ARG A 81 -2.46 2.79 13.92
C ARG A 81 -3.41 2.05 14.87
N LYS A 82 -3.46 0.72 14.79
CA LYS A 82 -4.34 -0.14 15.61
C LYS A 82 -3.67 -0.72 16.87
N CYS A 83 -2.47 -0.28 17.21
CA CYS A 83 -1.77 -0.83 18.36
C CYS A 83 -2.33 -0.28 19.68
N THR A 84 -2.35 -1.12 20.71
CA THR A 84 -2.59 -0.67 22.08
C THR A 84 -1.46 0.25 22.56
N ALA A 85 -1.67 0.96 23.68
CA ALA A 85 -0.63 1.80 24.27
C ALA A 85 0.63 0.99 24.61
N ARG A 86 0.48 -0.22 25.17
CA ARG A 86 1.59 -1.12 25.50
C ARG A 86 2.30 -1.64 24.25
N GLN A 87 1.56 -1.98 23.19
CA GLN A 87 2.16 -2.41 21.91
C GLN A 87 2.98 -1.28 21.25
N LYS A 88 2.54 -0.02 21.36
CA LYS A 88 3.31 1.14 20.85
C LYS A 88 4.63 1.31 21.60
N GLU A 89 4.60 1.22 22.93
CA GLU A 89 5.79 1.30 23.79
C GLU A 89 6.76 0.14 23.48
N ALA A 90 6.25 -1.09 23.47
CA ALA A 90 6.99 -2.30 23.13
C ALA A 90 7.65 -2.21 21.74
N PHE A 91 6.88 -1.81 20.72
CA PHE A 91 7.38 -1.68 19.36
C PHE A 91 8.47 -0.61 19.25
N ALA A 92 8.32 0.53 19.94
CA ALA A 92 9.35 1.58 19.95
C ALA A 92 10.69 1.06 20.49
N LYS A 93 10.68 0.28 21.59
CA LYS A 93 11.90 -0.34 22.15
C LYS A 93 12.57 -1.31 21.17
N VAL A 94 11.78 -2.13 20.47
CA VAL A 94 12.31 -3.04 19.44
C VAL A 94 12.97 -2.26 18.31
N VAL A 95 12.31 -1.22 17.81
CA VAL A 95 12.85 -0.37 16.73
C VAL A 95 14.15 0.29 17.15
N GLU A 96 14.18 0.90 18.34
CA GLU A 96 15.38 1.56 18.87
C GLU A 96 16.54 0.57 19.02
N TRP A 97 16.29 -0.59 19.64
CA TRP A 97 17.33 -1.60 19.82
C TRP A 97 17.90 -2.08 18.48
N PHE A 98 17.06 -2.46 17.52
CA PHE A 98 17.54 -2.96 16.22
C PHE A 98 18.21 -1.85 15.40
N ALA A 99 17.69 -0.62 15.43
CA ALA A 99 18.31 0.51 14.73
C ALA A 99 19.71 0.86 15.30
N SER A 100 19.95 0.64 16.59
CA SER A 100 21.25 0.90 17.22
C SER A 100 22.21 -0.28 17.15
N ASN A 101 21.72 -1.52 17.21
CA ASN A 101 22.55 -2.71 17.38
C ASN A 101 22.68 -3.58 16.13
N ASP A 102 21.64 -3.65 15.28
CA ASP A 102 21.64 -4.46 14.06
C ASP A 102 20.76 -3.84 12.94
N PRO A 103 21.21 -2.71 12.34
CA PRO A 103 20.48 -2.06 11.25
C PRO A 103 20.20 -2.96 10.04
N PRO A 104 21.14 -3.82 9.58
CA PRO A 104 20.87 -4.73 8.47
C PRO A 104 19.73 -5.71 8.75
N ALA A 105 19.62 -6.23 9.98
CA ALA A 105 18.51 -7.09 10.37
C ALA A 105 17.17 -6.31 10.40
N TRP A 106 17.19 -5.08 10.92
CA TRP A 106 16.01 -4.22 10.90
C TRP A 106 15.48 -3.97 9.48
N ASP A 107 16.40 -3.63 8.58
CA ASP A 107 16.09 -3.40 7.18
C ASP A 107 15.48 -4.63 6.50
N ALA A 108 15.94 -5.83 6.85
CA ALA A 108 15.37 -7.08 6.34
C ALA A 108 13.90 -7.25 6.77
N VAL A 109 13.59 -6.94 8.03
CA VAL A 109 12.21 -6.97 8.55
C VAL A 109 11.33 -5.94 7.84
N ILE A 110 11.80 -4.69 7.66
CA ILE A 110 11.06 -3.65 6.95
C ILE A 110 10.75 -4.09 5.52
N ARG A 111 11.78 -4.55 4.77
CA ARG A 111 11.60 -4.97 3.38
C ARG A 111 10.55 -6.06 3.26
N LYS A 112 10.63 -7.10 4.09
CA LYS A 112 9.65 -8.19 4.11
C LYS A 112 8.24 -7.68 4.43
N ALA A 113 8.11 -6.88 5.49
CA ALA A 113 6.83 -6.36 5.96
C ALA A 113 6.13 -5.47 4.92
N VAL A 114 6.88 -4.58 4.26
CA VAL A 114 6.35 -3.72 3.19
C VAL A 114 5.87 -4.57 2.02
N ASN A 115 6.66 -5.54 1.58
CA ASN A 115 6.30 -6.43 0.47
C ASN A 115 5.04 -7.25 0.81
N GLU A 116 4.96 -7.85 1.99
CA GLU A 116 3.79 -8.64 2.40
C GLU A 116 2.52 -7.80 2.50
N PHE A 117 2.61 -6.59 3.03
CA PHE A 117 1.45 -5.69 3.11
C PHE A 117 0.93 -5.31 1.72
N GLN A 118 1.84 -5.02 0.78
CA GLN A 118 1.50 -4.72 -0.60
C GLN A 118 0.83 -5.92 -1.30
N MET A 119 1.38 -7.12 -1.11
CA MET A 119 0.84 -8.37 -1.66
C MET A 119 -0.55 -8.72 -1.07
N LYS A 120 -0.75 -8.60 0.26
CA LYS A 120 -2.07 -8.79 0.89
C LYS A 120 -3.09 -7.77 0.36
N GLY A 121 -2.68 -6.53 0.10
CA GLY A 121 -3.51 -5.50 -0.53
C GLY A 121 -3.84 -5.79 -2.01
N ALA A 122 -2.96 -6.46 -2.75
CA ALA A 122 -3.23 -6.95 -4.11
C ALA A 122 -4.23 -8.11 -4.11
N ILE A 123 -4.08 -9.09 -3.19
CA ILE A 123 -4.98 -10.24 -3.04
C ILE A 123 -6.38 -9.80 -2.59
N ARG A 124 -6.48 -8.86 -1.61
CA ARG A 124 -7.77 -8.32 -1.16
C ARG A 124 -8.55 -7.64 -2.29
N ARG A 125 -7.88 -7.03 -3.27
CA ARG A 125 -8.51 -6.44 -4.47
C ARG A 125 -9.00 -7.48 -5.47
N GLN A 126 -8.41 -8.68 -5.49
CA GLN A 126 -8.87 -9.80 -6.32
C GLN A 126 -10.00 -10.61 -5.65
N GLN A 127 -10.13 -10.55 -4.33
CA GLN A 127 -11.14 -11.27 -3.56
C GLN A 127 -12.39 -10.45 -3.18
N THR A 128 -12.52 -9.20 -3.64
CA THR A 128 -13.82 -8.51 -3.58
C THR A 128 -14.77 -9.10 -4.61
N THR A 129 -15.31 -10.29 -4.34
CA THR A 129 -16.64 -10.64 -4.82
C THR A 129 -17.62 -9.60 -4.26
N PRO A 130 -18.53 -9.02 -5.06
CA PRO A 130 -19.54 -8.13 -4.54
C PRO A 130 -20.34 -8.90 -3.47
N ARG A 131 -20.23 -8.47 -2.21
CA ARG A 131 -21.06 -8.97 -1.13
C ARG A 131 -22.49 -8.57 -1.46
N ALA A 132 -23.31 -9.52 -1.90
CA ALA A 132 -24.75 -9.34 -1.93
C ALA A 132 -25.22 -9.19 -0.48
N GLU A 133 -25.35 -7.94 -0.01
CA GLU A 133 -26.03 -7.65 1.24
C GLU A 133 -27.54 -7.71 1.01
N THR A 134 -28.16 -8.83 1.37
CA THR A 134 -29.61 -8.89 1.61
C THR A 134 -29.92 -8.18 2.93
N ARG A 135 -29.92 -6.84 2.93
CA ARG A 135 -30.45 -6.05 4.05
C ARG A 135 -31.90 -5.72 3.73
N THR A 136 -32.84 -6.36 4.42
CA THR A 136 -34.26 -5.99 4.43
C THR A 136 -34.38 -4.52 4.88
N MET A 137 -34.57 -3.64 3.89
CA MET A 137 -34.66 -2.19 4.10
C MET A 137 -36.09 -1.82 4.53
N SER A 138 -36.21 -1.13 5.67
CA SER A 138 -37.46 -0.48 6.05
C SER A 138 -37.85 0.55 4.99
N LYS A 139 -39.12 0.55 4.56
CA LYS A 139 -39.64 1.33 3.41
C LYS A 139 -39.36 2.84 3.51
N SER A 140 -39.16 3.37 4.71
CA SER A 140 -38.85 4.78 4.97
C SER A 140 -37.39 5.15 4.66
N LEU A 141 -36.47 4.19 4.68
CA LEU A 141 -35.02 4.39 4.42
C LEU A 141 -34.68 4.33 2.92
N ALA A 142 -35.51 3.64 2.13
CA ALA A 142 -35.34 3.51 0.68
C ALA A 142 -35.52 4.85 -0.07
N ILE A 143 -36.40 5.73 0.42
CA ILE A 143 -36.67 7.04 -0.22
C ILE A 143 -35.50 8.01 -0.02
N VAL A 144 -34.86 7.97 1.15
CA VAL A 144 -33.68 8.78 1.47
C VAL A 144 -32.46 8.30 0.68
N LEU A 145 -32.26 6.98 0.59
CA LEU A 145 -31.18 6.39 -0.22
C LEU A 145 -31.34 6.65 -1.72
N ALA A 146 -32.57 6.64 -2.25
CA ALA A 146 -32.82 6.94 -3.65
C ALA A 146 -32.51 8.40 -4.04
N LEU A 147 -32.78 9.35 -3.13
CA LEU A 147 -32.45 10.76 -3.33
C LEU A 147 -30.94 11.03 -3.18
N CYS A 148 -30.25 10.34 -2.27
CA CYS A 148 -28.79 10.41 -2.14
C CYS A 148 -28.04 9.72 -3.30
N ALA A 149 -28.60 8.65 -3.87
CA ALA A 149 -28.02 7.94 -5.01
C ALA A 149 -28.01 8.79 -6.29
N PHE A 150 -28.95 9.73 -6.46
CA PHE A 150 -28.97 10.64 -7.61
C PHE A 150 -27.86 11.71 -7.55
N ALA A 151 -27.25 11.93 -6.38
CA ALA A 151 -26.12 12.85 -6.19
C ALA A 151 -24.74 12.18 -6.31
N ALA A 152 -24.68 10.84 -6.33
CA ALA A 152 -23.45 10.09 -6.53
C ALA A 152 -23.35 9.62 -7.98
N CYS A 153 -23.10 10.55 -8.91
CA CYS A 153 -22.47 10.18 -10.17
C CYS A 153 -21.08 9.62 -9.83
N ALA A 154 -21.01 8.29 -9.66
CA ALA A 154 -19.74 7.58 -9.61
C ALA A 154 -19.05 7.81 -10.97
N THR A 155 -18.09 8.74 -11.01
CA THR A 155 -17.20 8.88 -12.14
C THR A 155 -16.39 7.58 -12.20
N ALA A 156 -16.67 6.72 -13.18
CA ALA A 156 -15.81 5.58 -13.47
C ALA A 156 -14.40 6.14 -13.74
N GLU A 157 -13.44 5.82 -12.87
CA GLU A 157 -12.07 6.32 -13.01
C GLU A 157 -11.42 5.63 -14.22
N GLU A 158 -11.09 6.42 -15.25
CA GLU A 158 -10.47 5.90 -16.48
C GLU A 158 -9.05 5.39 -16.20
N VAL A 159 -8.85 4.07 -16.32
CA VAL A 159 -7.54 3.42 -16.29
C VAL A 159 -6.82 3.56 -17.65
N TYR A 160 -5.50 3.41 -17.65
CA TYR A 160 -4.71 3.32 -18.87
C TYR A 160 -5.14 2.12 -19.70
N SER A 161 -4.96 2.22 -21.02
CA SER A 161 -5.20 1.11 -21.94
C SER A 161 -4.38 -0.11 -21.53
N ASP A 162 -5.03 -1.27 -21.55
CA ASP A 162 -4.48 -2.61 -21.29
C ASP A 162 -3.81 -3.23 -22.53
N LYS A 163 -3.77 -2.51 -23.66
CA LYS A 163 -3.26 -2.98 -24.95
C LYS A 163 -1.89 -3.65 -24.87
N TYR A 164 -1.02 -3.22 -23.96
CA TYR A 164 0.35 -3.72 -23.80
C TYR A 164 0.56 -4.54 -22.51
N ASP A 165 -0.51 -4.98 -21.85
CA ASP A 165 -0.43 -5.76 -20.60
C ASP A 165 0.15 -7.17 -20.81
N TYR A 166 0.27 -7.63 -22.06
CA TYR A 166 0.92 -8.88 -22.42
C TYR A 166 2.45 -8.85 -22.35
N VAL A 167 3.06 -7.66 -22.18
CA VAL A 167 4.53 -7.52 -22.15
C VAL A 167 5.12 -8.27 -20.96
N ASP A 168 6.09 -9.15 -21.24
CA ASP A 168 6.80 -9.92 -20.22
C ASP A 168 7.99 -9.14 -19.66
N VAL A 169 7.71 -8.41 -18.58
CA VAL A 169 8.71 -7.63 -17.84
C VAL A 169 9.82 -8.51 -17.25
N VAL A 170 9.55 -9.75 -16.86
CA VAL A 170 10.59 -10.61 -16.24
C VAL A 170 11.64 -10.98 -17.28
N SER A 171 11.21 -11.35 -18.48
CA SER A 171 12.11 -11.64 -19.60
C SER A 171 12.92 -10.41 -20.04
N ILE A 172 12.31 -9.22 -20.02
CA ILE A 172 13.02 -7.96 -20.28
C ILE A 172 14.08 -7.71 -19.20
N LEU A 173 13.73 -7.81 -17.92
CA LEU A 173 14.65 -7.57 -16.81
C LEU A 173 15.80 -8.59 -16.75
N ALA A 174 15.57 -9.83 -17.17
CA ALA A 174 16.59 -10.87 -17.23
C ALA A 174 17.59 -10.69 -18.40
N ASN A 175 17.26 -9.89 -19.42
CA ASN A 175 18.09 -9.69 -20.60
C ASN A 175 18.75 -8.30 -20.60
N ASP A 176 20.06 -8.24 -20.34
CA ASP A 176 20.82 -6.99 -20.23
C ASP A 176 20.72 -6.08 -21.44
N ARG A 177 20.69 -6.65 -22.64
CA ARG A 177 20.58 -5.88 -23.89
C ARG A 177 19.21 -5.22 -23.98
N ILE A 178 18.13 -5.99 -23.78
CA ILE A 178 16.76 -5.46 -23.91
C ILE A 178 16.47 -4.48 -22.77
N ARG A 179 16.85 -4.81 -21.53
CA ARG A 179 16.68 -3.91 -20.38
C ARG A 179 17.37 -2.56 -20.60
N THR A 180 18.60 -2.57 -21.10
CA THR A 180 19.35 -1.34 -21.44
C THR A 180 18.62 -0.54 -22.52
N GLN A 181 18.09 -1.19 -23.56
CA GLN A 181 17.30 -0.51 -24.60
C GLN A 181 16.07 0.21 -24.03
N TYR A 182 15.34 -0.40 -23.09
CA TYR A 182 14.22 0.26 -22.41
C TYR A 182 14.69 1.43 -21.55
N TYR A 183 15.75 1.23 -20.77
CA TYR A 183 16.29 2.29 -19.92
C TYR A 183 16.74 3.51 -20.73
N ASP A 184 17.49 3.30 -21.81
CA ASP A 184 17.97 4.37 -22.69
C ASP A 184 16.80 5.11 -23.37
N CYS A 185 15.76 4.37 -23.76
CA CYS A 185 14.51 4.97 -24.23
C CYS A 185 13.89 5.87 -23.16
N PHE A 186 13.74 5.41 -21.91
CA PHE A 186 13.11 6.17 -20.84
C PHE A 186 13.94 7.39 -20.41
N MET A 187 15.27 7.30 -20.53
CA MET A 187 16.20 8.37 -20.20
C MET A 187 16.40 9.40 -21.32
N ASP A 188 15.85 9.16 -22.51
CA ASP A 188 16.11 9.93 -23.74
C ASP A 188 17.56 9.80 -24.26
N PHE A 189 18.25 8.71 -23.95
CA PHE A 189 19.58 8.40 -24.51
C PHE A 189 19.49 7.73 -25.88
N ALA A 190 18.37 7.06 -26.16
CA ALA A 190 18.07 6.41 -27.42
C ALA A 190 16.56 6.52 -27.73
N PRO A 191 16.14 6.32 -29.00
CA PRO A 191 14.72 6.21 -29.32
C PRO A 191 14.09 4.95 -28.69
N CYS A 192 12.77 4.99 -28.49
CA CYS A 192 12.01 3.81 -28.09
C CYS A 192 11.74 2.93 -29.30
N PHE A 193 12.31 1.73 -29.32
CA PHE A 193 12.25 0.82 -30.47
C PHE A 193 10.91 0.10 -30.63
N THR A 194 10.17 -0.06 -29.53
CA THR A 194 8.87 -0.76 -29.54
C THR A 194 7.72 0.17 -29.18
N PRO A 195 6.50 -0.09 -29.71
CA PRO A 195 5.32 0.71 -29.40
C PRO A 195 4.97 0.71 -27.90
N ASP A 196 5.18 -0.41 -27.22
CA ASP A 196 4.91 -0.55 -25.78
C ASP A 196 5.90 0.26 -24.93
N ALA A 197 7.20 0.26 -25.27
CA ALA A 197 8.19 1.10 -24.59
C ALA A 197 7.84 2.59 -24.72
N LYS A 198 7.40 3.02 -25.91
CA LYS A 198 6.91 4.39 -26.14
C LYS A 198 5.66 4.70 -25.29
N PHE A 199 4.69 3.80 -25.28
CA PHE A 199 3.47 3.93 -24.49
C PHE A 199 3.79 4.08 -22.99
N PHE A 200 4.58 3.17 -22.43
CA PHE A 200 4.91 3.17 -21.01
C PHE A 200 5.76 4.39 -20.63
N LYS A 201 6.74 4.78 -21.45
CA LYS A 201 7.53 6.01 -21.24
C LYS A 201 6.64 7.25 -21.14
N GLU A 202 5.61 7.35 -21.98
CA GLU A 202 4.70 8.50 -21.99
C GLU A 202 3.88 8.61 -20.69
N LYS A 203 3.41 7.46 -20.17
CA LYS A 203 2.59 7.39 -18.95
C LYS A 203 3.43 7.38 -17.67
N PHE A 204 4.69 6.99 -17.75
CA PHE A 204 5.59 6.82 -16.60
C PHE A 204 5.61 8.04 -15.66
N PRO A 205 5.77 9.30 -16.11
CA PRO A 205 5.76 10.46 -15.21
C PRO A 205 4.48 10.60 -14.37
N GLU A 206 3.31 10.44 -14.97
CA GLU A 206 2.03 10.50 -14.25
C GLU A 206 1.88 9.30 -13.31
N ALA A 207 2.26 8.10 -13.77
CA ALA A 207 2.22 6.89 -12.96
C ALA A 207 3.09 7.02 -11.70
N ILE A 208 4.28 7.64 -11.79
CA ILE A 208 5.14 7.89 -10.62
C ILE A 208 4.45 8.83 -9.62
N VAL A 209 4.02 10.03 -10.05
CA VAL A 209 3.51 11.04 -9.10
C VAL A 209 2.13 10.69 -8.55
N THR A 210 1.31 9.95 -9.30
CA THR A 210 -0.02 9.51 -8.88
C THR A 210 -0.01 8.13 -8.21
N LYS A 211 1.17 7.52 -8.04
CA LYS A 211 1.32 6.17 -7.48
C LYS A 211 0.45 5.15 -8.25
N CYS A 212 0.54 5.20 -9.57
CA CYS A 212 -0.13 4.29 -10.49
C CYS A 212 -1.67 4.28 -10.35
N ARG A 213 -2.28 5.44 -10.04
CA ARG A 213 -3.74 5.55 -9.82
C ARG A 213 -4.54 4.98 -11.00
N LYS A 214 -4.13 5.32 -12.22
CA LYS A 214 -4.75 4.86 -13.47
C LYS A 214 -4.17 3.57 -14.04
N CYS A 215 -3.19 2.94 -13.39
CA CYS A 215 -2.60 1.70 -13.93
C CYS A 215 -3.58 0.53 -13.83
N THR A 216 -3.60 -0.34 -14.84
CA THR A 216 -4.29 -1.64 -14.77
C THR A 216 -3.65 -2.52 -13.68
N GLN A 217 -4.31 -3.62 -13.30
CA GLN A 217 -3.72 -4.53 -12.33
C GLN A 217 -2.42 -5.15 -12.86
N LYS A 218 -2.40 -5.59 -14.12
CA LYS A 218 -1.20 -6.18 -14.73
C LYS A 218 -0.05 -5.17 -14.83
N GLN A 219 -0.35 -3.90 -15.12
CA GLN A 219 0.65 -2.82 -15.12
C GLN A 219 1.24 -2.58 -13.73
N LYS A 220 0.43 -2.66 -12.67
CA LYS A 220 0.91 -2.55 -11.27
C LYS A 220 1.85 -3.71 -10.92
N ASP A 221 1.46 -4.94 -11.22
CA ASP A 221 2.26 -6.14 -10.95
C ASP A 221 3.59 -6.12 -11.74
N SER A 222 3.54 -5.65 -12.99
CA SER A 222 4.73 -5.43 -13.82
C SER A 222 5.62 -4.33 -13.27
N PHE A 223 5.04 -3.21 -12.84
CA PHE A 223 5.79 -2.09 -12.26
C PHE A 223 6.49 -2.47 -10.96
N GLU A 224 5.85 -3.27 -10.10
CA GLU A 224 6.45 -3.77 -8.87
C GLU A 224 7.73 -4.58 -9.12
N LYS A 225 7.72 -5.48 -10.11
CA LYS A 225 8.92 -6.24 -10.51
C LYS A 225 10.07 -5.34 -10.97
N ILE A 226 9.75 -4.27 -11.69
CA ILE A 226 10.73 -3.27 -12.15
C ILE A 226 11.33 -2.56 -10.92
N VAL A 227 10.48 -2.09 -10.01
CA VAL A 227 10.92 -1.41 -8.78
C VAL A 227 11.85 -2.32 -7.98
N LEU A 228 11.45 -3.57 -7.71
CA LEU A 228 12.27 -4.53 -6.97
C LEU A 228 13.64 -4.73 -7.63
N TYR A 229 13.66 -5.04 -8.94
CA TYR A 229 14.92 -5.22 -9.66
C TYR A 229 15.84 -4.00 -9.59
N TYR A 230 15.32 -2.81 -9.90
CA TYR A 230 16.13 -1.59 -9.96
C TYR A 230 16.58 -1.12 -8.58
N THR A 231 15.74 -1.25 -7.54
CA THR A 231 16.14 -0.90 -6.17
C THR A 231 17.22 -1.83 -5.61
N GLU A 232 17.19 -3.13 -5.95
CA GLU A 232 18.16 -4.10 -5.47
C GLU A 232 19.45 -4.14 -6.30
N LYS A 233 19.34 -4.08 -7.62
CA LYS A 233 20.45 -4.33 -8.55
C LYS A 233 21.06 -3.06 -9.12
N GLN A 234 20.26 -2.00 -9.32
CA GLN A 234 20.69 -0.79 -10.04
C GLN A 234 20.11 0.51 -9.43
N PRO A 235 20.33 0.77 -8.12
CA PRO A 235 19.64 1.82 -7.38
C PRO A 235 19.94 3.24 -7.89
N GLU A 236 21.16 3.50 -8.38
CA GLU A 236 21.50 4.81 -8.94
C GLU A 236 20.77 5.09 -10.26
N GLN A 237 20.64 4.08 -11.13
CA GLN A 237 19.81 4.20 -12.34
C GLN A 237 18.35 4.47 -11.99
N TRP A 238 17.82 3.79 -10.97
CA TRP A 238 16.47 4.01 -10.48
C TRP A 238 16.25 5.45 -10.01
N LYS A 239 17.16 5.98 -9.19
CA LYS A 239 17.11 7.37 -8.69
C LYS A 239 17.09 8.38 -9.83
N MET A 240 17.96 8.21 -10.84
CA MET A 240 18.02 9.10 -12.00
C MET A 240 16.71 9.06 -12.81
N LEU A 241 16.16 7.87 -13.04
CA LEU A 241 14.91 7.68 -13.76
C LEU A 241 13.72 8.34 -13.03
N LEU A 242 13.63 8.17 -11.71
CA LEU A 242 12.60 8.81 -10.89
C LEU A 242 12.72 10.35 -10.89
N ALA A 243 13.94 10.88 -10.74
CA ALA A 243 14.18 12.32 -10.77
C ALA A 243 13.71 12.93 -12.10
N LYS A 244 14.03 12.28 -13.23
CA LYS A 244 13.56 12.68 -14.57
C LYS A 244 12.04 12.61 -14.68
N ALA A 245 11.41 11.54 -14.19
CA ALA A 245 9.96 11.37 -14.25
C ALA A 245 9.21 12.44 -13.45
N ILE A 246 9.68 12.76 -12.24
CA ILE A 246 9.11 13.81 -11.40
C ILE A 246 9.23 15.18 -12.08
N ALA A 247 10.41 15.51 -12.61
CA ALA A 247 10.63 16.76 -13.35
C ALA A 247 9.72 16.87 -14.59
N ASN A 248 9.56 15.78 -15.34
CA ASN A 248 8.67 15.74 -16.51
C ASN A 248 7.19 15.89 -16.14
N SER A 249 6.75 15.37 -14.99
CA SER A 249 5.38 15.57 -14.52
C SER A 249 5.09 17.02 -14.15
N GLN A 250 6.07 17.73 -13.57
CA GLN A 250 5.93 19.16 -13.25
C GLN A 250 5.83 20.03 -14.51
N LYS A 251 6.61 19.73 -15.56
CA LYS A 251 6.54 20.44 -16.85
C LYS A 251 5.20 20.32 -17.55
N LYS A 252 4.44 19.23 -17.35
CA LYS A 252 3.12 19.04 -17.97
C LYS A 252 1.98 19.75 -17.23
N LYS A 253 2.23 20.28 -16.02
CA LYS A 253 1.24 21.02 -15.22
C LYS A 253 1.29 22.54 -15.47
N ASN A 254 2.35 23.03 -16.09
CA ASN A 254 2.55 24.43 -16.50
C ASN A 254 2.29 24.57 -17.99
#